data_AF-A0A7J3L337-F1
#
_entry.id   AF-A0A7J3L337-F1
#
_cell.length_a   1.000
_cell.length_b   1.000
_cell.length_c   1.000
_cell.angle_alpha   90.00
_cell.angle_beta   90.00
_cell.angle_gamma   90.00
#
_symmetry.space_group_name_H-M   'P 1'
#
loop_
_entity.id
_entity.type
_entity.pdbx_description
1 polymer ?
#
loop_
_entity_poly.entity_id
_entity_poly.type
_entity_poly.pdbx_seq_one_letter_code
_entity_poly.pdbx_strand_id
1 'polypeptide(L)' 'MRLFDNWECELFKGSNEPQNHFMRGILSGFFTGLFGVEAEAVENKCIAKGDVFCEFTIREKTSFKD' A
#
# COMPACT_ATOMS: atom_id res chain seq x y z
N MET A 1 6.70 0.17 -5.63
CA MET A 1 7.67 0.16 -4.51
C MET A 1 7.57 -1.17 -3.78
N ARG A 2 8.70 -1.78 -3.38
CA ARG A 2 8.73 -3.06 -2.66
C ARG A 2 9.19 -2.83 -1.22
N LEU A 3 8.52 -3.49 -0.27
CA LEU A 3 8.85 -3.45 1.14
C LEU A 3 9.10 -4.88 1.62
N PHE A 4 10.33 -5.11 2.07
CA PHE A 4 10.78 -6.38 2.64
C PHE A 4 10.65 -6.33 4.16
N ASP A 5 10.45 -7.49 4.78
CA ASP A 5 10.43 -7.67 6.24
C ASP A 5 9.49 -6.68 6.96
N ASN A 6 8.32 -6.40 6.36
CA ASN A 6 7.37 -5.45 6.92
C ASN A 6 6.69 -6.01 8.16
N TRP A 7 7.08 -5.52 9.33
CA TRP A 7 6.55 -5.94 10.63
C TRP A 7 5.01 -5.87 10.68
N GLU A 8 4.39 -4.87 10.04
CA GLU A 8 2.94 -4.71 10.04
C GLU A 8 2.24 -5.91 9.40
N CYS A 9 2.80 -6.49 8.33
CA CYS A 9 2.19 -7.61 7.63
C CYS A 9 2.65 -8.98 8.16
N GLU A 10 3.84 -9.05 8.73
CA GLU A 10 4.38 -10.25 9.39
C GLU A 10 3.43 -10.74 10.51
N LEU A 11 2.82 -9.82 11.25
CA LEU A 11 1.88 -10.13 12.34
C LEU A 11 0.56 -10.75 11.87
N PHE A 12 0.21 -10.65 10.59
CA PHE A 12 -1.05 -11.14 10.01
C PHE A 12 -0.83 -12.18 8.92
N LYS A 13 0.29 -12.93 8.96
CA LYS A 13 0.53 -14.06 8.06
C LYS A 13 -0.62 -15.06 8.11
N GLY A 14 -1.11 -15.45 6.93
CA GLY A 14 -2.29 -16.31 6.76
C GLY A 14 -3.59 -15.54 6.52
N SER A 15 -3.52 -14.21 6.38
CA SER A 15 -4.68 -13.41 5.97
C SER A 15 -5.02 -13.63 4.49
N ASN A 16 -6.31 -13.55 4.17
CA ASN A 16 -6.78 -13.62 2.79
C ASN A 16 -6.67 -12.27 2.04
N GLU A 17 -6.42 -11.19 2.77
CA GLU A 17 -6.37 -9.83 2.21
C GLU A 17 -5.09 -9.09 2.65
N PRO A 18 -4.65 -8.06 1.90
CA PRO A 18 -3.48 -7.27 2.27
C PRO A 18 -3.74 -6.47 3.56
N GLN A 19 -2.79 -6.48 4.50
CA GLN A 19 -2.96 -5.94 5.86
C GLN A 19 -2.16 -4.65 6.13
N ASN A 20 -1.54 -4.08 5.12
CA ASN A 20 -0.60 -2.97 5.27
C ASN A 20 -1.29 -1.59 5.34
N HIS A 21 -2.15 -1.36 6.33
CA HIS A 21 -2.97 -0.14 6.42
C HIS A 21 -2.14 1.11 6.75
N PHE A 22 -1.14 0.97 7.61
CA PHE A 22 -0.27 2.06 8.02
C PHE A 22 0.61 2.53 6.87
N MET A 23 1.30 1.63 6.16
CA MET A 23 2.09 2.06 5.00
C MET A 23 1.22 2.57 3.85
N ARG A 24 0.00 2.01 3.64
CA ARG A 24 -0.95 2.58 2.67
C ARG A 24 -1.25 4.05 2.97
N GLY A 25 -1.51 4.37 4.24
CA GLY A 25 -1.74 5.74 4.69
C GLY A 25 -0.52 6.65 4.50
N ILE A 26 0.65 6.21 4.96
CA ILE A 26 1.90 6.97 4.84
C ILE A 26 2.21 7.28 3.37
N LEU A 27 2.14 6.29 2.49
CA LEU A 27 2.51 6.46 1.09
C LEU A 27 1.52 7.36 0.35
N SER A 28 0.22 7.15 0.56
CA SER A 28 -0.81 7.99 -0.06
C SER A 28 -0.66 9.46 0.35
N GLY A 29 -0.45 9.72 1.65
CA GLY A 29 -0.24 11.07 2.16
C GLY A 29 1.06 11.71 1.69
N PHE A 30 2.18 10.98 1.76
CA PHE A 30 3.49 11.46 1.31
C PHE A 30 3.48 11.86 -0.17
N PHE A 31 2.98 10.98 -1.04
CA PHE A 31 2.96 11.26 -2.49
C PHE A 31 1.92 12.32 -2.87
N THR A 32 0.82 12.43 -2.11
CA THR A 32 -0.11 13.56 -2.27
C THR A 32 0.57 14.89 -1.98
N GLY A 33 1.30 14.99 -0.87
CA GLY A 33 2.06 16.19 -0.52
C GLY A 33 3.20 16.49 -1.50
N LEU A 34 3.86 15.45 -2.04
CA LEU A 34 4.98 15.59 -2.96
C LEU A 34 4.55 16.07 -4.35
N PHE A 35 3.47 15.52 -4.90
CA PHE A 35 3.02 15.81 -6.26
C PHE A 35 1.93 16.87 -6.36
N GLY A 36 1.27 17.23 -5.25
CA GLY A 36 0.18 18.20 -5.23
C GLY A 36 -1.12 17.71 -5.89
N VAL A 37 -1.22 16.41 -6.16
CA VAL A 37 -2.42 15.71 -6.65
C VAL A 37 -2.80 14.62 -5.66
N GLU A 38 -4.09 14.29 -5.52
CA GLU A 38 -4.51 13.21 -4.64
C GLU A 38 -3.94 11.88 -5.15
N ALA A 39 -3.07 11.25 -4.36
CA ALA A 39 -2.43 9.98 -4.69
C ALA A 39 -2.96 8.85 -3.81
N GLU A 40 -3.06 7.65 -4.37
CA GLU A 40 -3.38 6.44 -3.63
C GLU A 40 -2.31 5.36 -3.79
N ALA A 41 -2.02 4.67 -2.70
CA ALA A 41 -1.14 3.51 -2.65
C ALA A 41 -1.96 2.22 -2.68
N VAL A 42 -1.86 1.47 -3.79
CA VAL A 42 -2.52 0.18 -3.98
C VAL A 42 -1.54 -0.94 -3.68
N GLU A 43 -1.87 -1.79 -2.69
CA GLU A 43 -1.07 -2.97 -2.33
C GLU A 43 -1.42 -4.16 -3.24
N ASN A 44 -0.50 -4.55 -4.12
CA ASN A 44 -0.69 -5.64 -5.07
C ASN A 44 -0.18 -7.00 -4.54
N LYS A 45 0.84 -6.96 -3.67
CA LYS A 45 1.43 -8.12 -3.00
C LYS A 45 1.56 -7.84 -1.52
N CYS A 46 1.40 -8.85 -0.67
CA CYS A 46 1.46 -8.69 0.76
C CYS A 46 2.04 -9.93 1.45
N ILE A 47 2.99 -9.72 2.36
CA ILE A 47 3.53 -10.79 3.22
C ILE A 47 2.42 -11.49 4.02
N ALA A 48 1.40 -10.75 4.44
CA ALA A 48 0.25 -11.31 5.16
C ALA A 48 -0.49 -12.39 4.35
N LYS A 49 -0.50 -12.26 3.01
CA LYS A 49 -1.09 -13.21 2.05
C LYS A 49 -0.14 -14.33 1.63
N GLY A 50 1.10 -14.35 2.13
CA GLY A 50 2.12 -15.32 1.78
C GLY A 50 3.04 -14.91 0.62
N ASP A 51 2.97 -13.68 0.13
CA ASP A 51 3.96 -13.16 -0.83
C ASP A 51 5.33 -12.97 -0.15
N VAL A 52 6.41 -12.99 -0.95
CA VAL A 52 7.79 -12.80 -0.46
C VAL A 52 8.05 -11.36 0.05
N PHE A 53 7.24 -10.39 -0.41
CA PHE A 53 7.35 -8.98 -0.01
C PHE A 53 6.01 -8.27 -0.22
N CYS A 54 5.84 -7.11 0.41
CA CYS A 54 4.74 -6.20 0.07
C CYS A 54 5.11 -5.36 -1.16
N GLU A 55 4.16 -5.17 -2.08
CA GLU A 55 4.39 -4.36 -3.29
C GLU A 55 3.26 -3.34 -3.48
N PHE A 56 3.65 -2.09 -3.67
CA PHE A 56 2.75 -0.96 -3.87
C PHE A 56 2.87 -0.36 -5.25
N THR A 57 1.72 -0.10 -5.89
CA THR A 57 1.61 0.87 -6.99
C THR A 57 1.08 2.18 -6.44
N ILE A 58 1.78 3.28 -6.73
CA ILE A 58 1.29 4.63 -6.43
C ILE A 58 0.69 5.20 -7.71
N ARG A 59 -0.53 5.71 -7.63
CA ARG A 59 -1.20 6.35 -8.77
C ARG A 59 -1.99 7.57 -8.31
N GLU A 60 -2.22 8.50 -9.24
CA GLU A 60 -3.19 9.56 -9.01
C GLU A 60 -4.57 8.93 -8.81
N LYS A 61 -5.25 9.36 -7.75
CA LYS A 61 -6.61 8.94 -7.46
C LYS A 61 -7.54 9.72 -8.39
N THR A 62 -7.90 9.09 -9.49
CA THR A 62 -8.85 9.69 -10.42
C THR A 62 -10.23 9.68 -9.75
N SER A 63 -10.71 10.86 -9.35
CA SER A 63 -12.11 11.02 -8.97
C SER A 63 -12.94 10.74 -10.21
N PHE A 64 -13.80 9.71 -10.19
CA PHE A 64 -14.93 9.67 -11.12
C PHE A 64 -15.78 10.91 -10.81
N LYS A 65 -15.61 11.97 -11.60
CA LYS A 65 -16.60 13.03 -11.71
C LYS A 65 -17.73 12.45 -12.56
N ASP A 66 -18.74 11.92 -11.89
CA ASP A 66 -20.10 11.88 -12.43
C ASP A 66 -20.71 13.28 -12.36
#